data_AF-A0A2V9SJV6-F1
#
_entry.id   AF-A0A2V9SJV6-F1
#
_cell.length_a   1.000
_cell.length_b   1.000
_cell.length_c   1.000
_cell.angle_alpha   90.00
_cell.angle_beta   90.00
_cell.angle_gamma   90.00
#
_symmetry.space_group_name_H-M   'P 1'
#
loop_
_entity.id
_entity.type
_entity.pdbx_description
1 polymer ?
#
loop_
_entity_poly.entity_id
_entity_poly.type
_entity_poly.pdbx_seq_one_letter_code
_entity_poly.pdbx_strand_id
1 'polypeptide(L)'
;MVTGKRAFEGKSTISVASAILEKDPEPISKIQPMSPPALEHAVKTCLAKEPEERWQSAADVARELRWISEIGAQAGIPAPISTHRKKRDRAIWIAVGVAS
;
A
#
# COMPACT_ATOMS: atom_id res chain seq x y z
N MET A 1 -12.96 8.66 -10.31
CA MET A 1 -12.82 7.20 -10.04
C MET A 1 -11.36 6.81 -10.19
N VAL A 2 -10.87 5.84 -9.41
CA VAL A 2 -9.43 5.50 -9.34
C VAL A 2 -8.95 4.67 -10.53
N THR A 3 -9.59 3.54 -10.83
CA THR A 3 -9.14 2.60 -11.88
C THR A 3 -9.83 2.78 -13.24
N GLY A 4 -10.91 3.56 -13.28
CA GLY A 4 -11.75 3.71 -14.48
C GLY A 4 -12.52 2.43 -14.90
N LYS A 5 -12.41 1.35 -14.13
CA LYS A 5 -13.05 0.04 -14.38
C LYS A 5 -13.85 -0.41 -13.17
N ARG A 6 -14.77 -1.35 -13.37
CA ARG A 6 -15.51 -1.98 -12.26
C ARG A 6 -14.60 -2.99 -11.56
N ALA A 7 -14.75 -3.11 -10.24
CA ALA A 7 -14.02 -4.10 -9.45
C ALA A 7 -14.47 -5.54 -9.76
N PHE A 8 -15.74 -5.72 -10.13
CA PHE A 8 -16.32 -7.00 -10.55
C PHE A 8 -16.98 -6.84 -11.91
N GLU A 9 -16.65 -7.74 -12.82
CA GLU A 9 -17.16 -7.77 -14.19
C GLU A 9 -17.86 -9.11 -14.49
N GLY A 10 -18.84 -9.07 -15.38
CA GLY A 10 -19.63 -10.24 -15.75
C GLY A 10 -20.50 -9.96 -16.97
N LYS A 11 -20.84 -11.03 -17.71
CA LYS A 11 -21.67 -10.96 -18.93
C LYS A 11 -23.17 -10.81 -18.62
N SER A 12 -23.57 -11.04 -17.37
CA SER A 12 -24.94 -10.91 -16.86
C SER A 12 -24.93 -10.47 -15.39
N THR A 13 -26.09 -10.01 -14.88
CA THR A 13 -26.26 -9.62 -13.48
C THR A 13 -25.92 -10.74 -12.50
N ILE A 14 -26.34 -11.97 -12.80
CA ILE A 14 -26.03 -13.17 -12.00
C ILE A 14 -24.51 -13.38 -11.95
N SER A 15 -23.81 -13.28 -13.09
CA SER A 15 -22.35 -13.46 -13.11
C SER A 15 -21.60 -12.38 -12.31
N VAL A 16 -22.13 -11.15 -12.26
CA VAL A 16 -21.56 -10.09 -11.42
C VAL A 16 -21.82 -10.38 -9.94
N ALA A 17 -23.02 -10.85 -9.58
CA ALA A 17 -23.33 -11.25 -8.20
C ALA A 17 -22.42 -12.38 -7.72
N SER A 18 -22.20 -13.43 -8.53
CA SER A 18 -21.24 -14.49 -8.22
C SER A 18 -19.81 -13.94 -8.07
N ALA A 19 -19.39 -13.03 -8.95
CA ALA A 19 -18.08 -12.40 -8.82
C ALA A 19 -17.93 -11.58 -7.54
N ILE A 20 -18.98 -10.88 -7.09
CA ILE A 20 -19.00 -10.16 -5.81
C ILE A 20 -18.88 -11.13 -4.64
N LEU A 21 -19.46 -12.32 -4.71
CA LEU A 21 -19.39 -13.31 -3.64
C LEU A 21 -18.04 -14.04 -3.58
N GLU A 22 -17.50 -14.43 -4.73
CA GLU A 22 -16.45 -15.46 -4.79
C GLU A 22 -15.08 -14.93 -5.22
N LYS A 23 -15.03 -13.83 -5.96
CA LYS A 23 -13.77 -13.34 -6.56
C LYS A 23 -13.19 -12.19 -5.78
N ASP A 24 -11.87 -12.12 -5.75
CA ASP A 24 -11.17 -10.91 -5.36
C ASP A 24 -10.96 -10.00 -6.57
N PRO A 25 -11.17 -8.67 -6.42
CA PRO A 25 -10.92 -7.72 -7.49
C PRO A 25 -9.41 -7.59 -7.75
N GLU A 26 -9.06 -7.20 -8.97
CA GLU A 26 -7.67 -6.94 -9.31
C GLU A 26 -7.10 -5.78 -8.46
N PRO A 27 -5.89 -5.91 -7.88
CA PRO A 27 -5.27 -4.84 -7.10
C PRO A 27 -5.15 -3.54 -7.90
N ILE A 28 -5.44 -2.41 -7.26
CA ILE A 28 -5.39 -1.08 -7.91
C ILE A 28 -3.97 -0.81 -8.45
N SER A 29 -2.94 -1.20 -7.71
CA SER A 29 -1.53 -1.07 -8.08
C SER A 29 -1.16 -1.75 -9.40
N LYS A 30 -1.90 -2.77 -9.85
CA LYS A 30 -1.69 -3.37 -11.18
C LYS A 30 -2.22 -2.49 -12.32
N ILE A 31 -3.30 -1.74 -12.06
CA ILE A 31 -3.97 -0.90 -13.05
C ILE A 31 -3.41 0.53 -13.04
N GLN A 32 -3.13 1.05 -11.84
CA GLN A 32 -2.65 2.40 -11.59
C GLN A 32 -1.45 2.37 -10.61
N PRO A 33 -0.23 2.02 -11.06
CA PRO A 33 0.92 1.78 -10.18
C PRO A 33 1.33 2.96 -9.28
N MET A 34 0.99 4.19 -9.67
CA MET A 34 1.27 5.41 -8.90
C MET A 34 0.23 5.68 -7.81
N SER A 35 -0.79 4.84 -7.64
CA SER A 35 -1.77 5.00 -6.57
C SER A 35 -1.12 4.76 -5.20
N PRO A 36 -1.44 5.57 -4.17
CA PRO A 36 -0.93 5.35 -2.82
C PRO A 36 -1.30 3.95 -2.29
N PRO A 37 -0.37 3.18 -1.69
CA PRO A 37 -0.69 1.87 -1.11
C PRO A 37 -1.80 1.91 -0.04
N ALA A 38 -1.87 3.01 0.72
CA ALA A 38 -2.93 3.23 1.70
C ALA A 38 -4.32 3.36 1.04
N LEU A 39 -4.40 3.92 -0.18
CA LEU A 39 -5.65 3.97 -0.94
C LEU A 39 -6.10 2.57 -1.36
N GLU A 40 -5.17 1.72 -1.80
CA GLU A 40 -5.48 0.33 -2.13
C GLU A 40 -6.00 -0.42 -0.91
N HIS A 41 -5.35 -0.25 0.25
CA HIS A 41 -5.81 -0.82 1.51
C HIS A 41 -7.25 -0.37 1.84
N ALA A 42 -7.52 0.94 1.83
CA ALA A 42 -8.84 1.47 2.16
C ALA A 42 -9.95 0.92 1.24
N VAL A 43 -9.68 0.82 -0.06
CA VAL A 43 -10.63 0.24 -1.04
C VAL A 43 -10.79 -1.26 -0.82
N LYS A 44 -9.70 -2.00 -0.56
CA LYS A 44 -9.76 -3.44 -0.29
C LYS A 44 -10.64 -3.75 0.93
N THR A 45 -10.48 -2.99 2.01
CA THR A 45 -11.33 -3.12 3.22
C THR A 45 -12.81 -2.83 2.91
N CYS A 46 -13.12 -1.87 2.04
CA CYS A 46 -14.50 -1.63 1.60
C CYS A 46 -15.10 -2.82 0.82
N LEU A 47 -14.26 -3.58 0.11
CA LEU A 47 -14.66 -4.69 -0.76
C LEU A 47 -14.55 -6.07 -0.07
N ALA A 48 -14.25 -6.12 1.23
CA ALA A 48 -14.18 -7.36 1.99
C ALA A 48 -15.50 -8.13 1.92
N LYS A 49 -15.45 -9.46 1.92
CA LYS A 49 -16.65 -10.30 1.80
C LYS A 49 -17.45 -10.26 3.10
N GLU A 50 -16.76 -10.48 4.21
CA GLU A 50 -17.34 -10.46 5.55
C GLU A 50 -17.58 -9.01 6.02
N PRO A 51 -18.80 -8.67 6.46
CA PRO A 51 -19.14 -7.33 6.93
C PRO A 51 -18.27 -6.83 8.10
N GLU A 52 -17.85 -7.71 8.99
CA GLU A 52 -16.96 -7.42 10.12
C GLU A 52 -15.55 -7.01 9.69
N GLU A 53 -15.10 -7.45 8.52
CA GLU A 53 -13.82 -7.04 7.93
C GLU A 53 -13.92 -5.71 7.18
N ARG A 54 -15.13 -5.19 6.96
CA ARG A 54 -15.36 -3.89 6.34
C ARG A 54 -15.23 -2.76 7.35
N TRP A 55 -15.15 -1.55 6.81
CA TRP A 55 -15.36 -0.34 7.59
C TRP A 55 -16.76 -0.33 8.19
N GLN A 56 -16.83 -0.20 9.51
CA GLN A 56 -18.09 -0.22 10.25
C GLN A 56 -18.90 1.08 10.06
N SER A 57 -18.27 2.16 9.57
CA SER A 57 -18.97 3.39 9.24
C SER A 57 -18.39 4.09 8.01
N ALA A 58 -19.26 4.77 7.26
CA ALA A 58 -18.83 5.63 6.15
C ALA A 58 -17.98 6.82 6.64
N ALA A 59 -18.16 7.25 7.89
CA ALA A 59 -17.36 8.31 8.50
C ALA A 59 -15.88 7.90 8.66
N ASP A 60 -15.62 6.63 8.99
CA ASP A 60 -14.27 6.08 9.10
C ASP A 60 -13.58 6.03 7.74
N VAL A 61 -14.28 5.58 6.70
CA VAL A 61 -13.78 5.61 5.31
C VAL A 61 -13.43 7.04 4.90
N ALA A 62 -14.33 7.99 5.17
CA ALA A 62 -14.10 9.39 4.80
C ALA A 62 -12.90 9.99 5.54
N ARG A 63 -12.70 9.64 6.81
CA ARG A 63 -11.54 10.08 7.60
C ARG A 63 -10.24 9.49 7.07
N GLU A 64 -10.23 8.20 6.74
CA GLU A 64 -9.09 7.51 6.15
C GLU A 64 -8.71 8.14 4.79
N LEU A 65 -9.68 8.37 3.92
CA LEU A 65 -9.45 8.98 2.61
C LEU A 65 -8.92 10.42 2.70
N ARG A 66 -9.37 11.21 3.68
CA ARG A 66 -8.82 12.56 3.94
C ARG A 66 -7.35 12.48 4.35
N TRP A 67 -7.03 11.59 5.29
CA TRP A 67 -5.66 11.37 5.75
C TRP A 67 -4.73 10.91 4.60
N ILE A 68 -5.20 10.00 3.75
CA ILE A 68 -4.44 9.55 2.55
C ILE A 68 -4.19 10.73 1.60
N SER A 69 -5.19 11.59 1.39
CA SER A 69 -5.06 12.78 0.54
C SER A 69 -4.02 13.77 1.09
N GLU A 70 -3.98 13.95 2.41
CA GLU A 70 -3.01 14.82 3.09
C GLU A 70 -1.59 14.29 2.97
N ILE A 71 -1.39 12.97 3.10
CA ILE A 71 -0.08 12.34 2.92
C ILE A 71 0.37 12.35 1.47
N GLY A 72 -0.53 12.10 0.53
CA GLY A 72 -0.22 12.19 -0.91
C GLY A 72 0.28 13.57 -1.31
N ALA A 73 -0.20 14.64 -0.66
CA ALA A 73 0.28 16.00 -0.86
C ALA A 73 1.69 16.23 -0.30
N GLN A 74 2.07 15.53 0.78
CA GLN A 74 3.41 15.61 1.41
C GLN A 74 4.45 14.74 0.68
N ALA A 75 4.03 13.64 0.06
CA ALA A 75 4.90 12.69 -0.66
C ALA A 75 5.50 13.23 -1.97
N GLY A 76 5.10 14.42 -2.42
CA GLY A 76 5.76 15.15 -3.52
C GLY A 76 7.16 15.67 -3.18
N ILE A 77 7.58 15.58 -1.92
CA ILE A 77 8.94 15.88 -1.49
C ILE A 77 9.67 14.53 -1.38
N PRO A 78 10.63 14.21 -2.26
CA PRO A 78 11.42 12.99 -2.09
C PRO A 78 12.16 13.10 -0.75
N ALA A 79 11.76 12.28 0.21
CA ALA A 79 12.53 12.09 1.43
C ALA A 79 13.92 11.62 1.02
N PRO A 80 15.02 12.32 1.41
CA PRO A 80 16.35 11.84 1.10
C PRO A 80 16.50 10.47 1.75
N ILE A 81 16.66 9.44 0.92
CA ILE A 81 16.97 8.09 1.36
C ILE A 81 18.31 8.19 2.06
N SER A 82 18.30 8.30 3.39
CA SER A 82 19.51 8.22 4.18
C SER A 82 20.00 6.78 4.10
N THR A 83 20.92 6.54 3.19
CA THR A 83 21.65 5.27 3.16
C THR A 83 22.52 5.21 4.41
N HIS A 84 21.97 4.73 5.51
CA HIS A 84 22.75 4.40 6.69
C HIS A 84 23.56 3.14 6.39
N ARG A 85 24.61 3.29 5.56
CA ARG A 85 25.58 2.24 5.26
C ARG A 85 26.36 1.98 6.54
N LYS A 86 25.93 0.97 7.30
CA LYS A 86 26.67 0.35 8.40
C LYS A 86 28.10 0.06 7.91
N LYS A 87 29.06 0.94 8.20
CA LYS A 87 30.49 0.63 8.23
C LYS A 87 30.77 -0.14 9.52
N ARG A 88 30.26 -1.37 9.59
CA ARG A 88 30.86 -2.42 10.40
C ARG A 88 31.88 -3.09 9.49
N ASP A 89 32.97 -3.54 10.10
CA ASP A 89 34.11 -4.23 9.49
C ASP A 89 35.16 -3.31 8.86
N ARG A 90 36.11 -2.91 9.72
CA ARG A 90 37.50 -3.35 9.59
C ARG A 90 38.22 -3.10 10.92
N ALA A 91 37.96 -3.99 11.87
CA ALA A 91 38.98 -4.36 12.83
C ALA A 91 40.04 -5.15 12.06
N ILE A 92 41.17 -4.51 11.77
CA ILE A 92 42.39 -5.20 11.38
C ILE A 92 43.45 -4.78 12.39
N TRP A 93 43.68 -5.69 13.32
CA TRP A 93 44.85 -5.71 14.19
C TRP A 93 46.11 -5.86 13.33
N ILE A 94 47.12 -5.03 13.60
CA ILE A 94 48.53 -5.41 13.40
C ILE A 94 49.30 -4.95 14.65
N ALA A 95 49.75 -5.95 15.41
CA ALA A 95 50.81 -5.84 16.41
C ALA A 95 52.19 -5.89 15.73
N VAL A 96 53.25 -5.64 16.53
CA VAL A 96 54.71 -5.66 16.23
C VAL A 96 55.27 -4.24 15.98
N GLY A 97 56.30 -3.72 16.65
CA GLY A 97 57.20 -4.23 17.68
C GLY A 97 58.33 -3.21 17.98
N VAL A 98 58.78 -3.23 19.23
CA VAL A 98 60.07 -2.82 19.88
C VAL A 98 61.19 -2.09 19.09
N ALA A 99 61.81 -1.15 19.84
CA ALA A 99 63.19 -0.59 19.80
C ALA A 99 63.47 0.71 19.03
N SER A 100 63.78 1.79 19.77
CA SER A 100 65.15 2.27 20.04
C SER A 100 65.15 3.33 21.15
#